data_AF-A0AAE6WU98-F1
#
_entry.id   AF-A0AAE6WU98-F1
#
_cell.length_a   1.000
_cell.length_b   1.000
_cell.length_c   1.000
_cell.angle_alpha   90.00
_cell.angle_beta   90.00
_cell.angle_gamma   90.00
#
_symmetry.space_group_name_H-M   'P 1'
#
loop_
_entity.id
_entity.type
_entity.pdbx_description
1 polymer ?
#
loop_
_entity_poly.entity_id
_entity_poly.type
_entity_poly.pdbx_seq_one_letter_code
_entity_poly.pdbx_strand_id
1 'polypeptide(L)'
;MATYIIIGSFLLLCTILMAYKRVRNSGKQQDSVLKQRAIFNLNQQLTYTRLKEILPENIILAHVSYDALLTTKFFRTRNKYRNLVADFVVLDQDHLVVAIVAVDDPMILKRPQQSQYQDALLTMAGYRVIRYEDIPEYHHLRRDFLNEQGEEDSLVNPNNLTTLKKFPLYSALERPKVKTVS
;
A
#
# COMPACT_ATOMS: atom_id res chain seq x y z
N MET A 1 -66.54 -30.12 -22.72
CA MET A 1 -66.31 -28.74 -22.21
C MET A 1 -65.56 -28.73 -20.88
N ALA A 2 -66.06 -29.38 -19.82
CA ALA A 2 -65.40 -29.40 -18.51
C ALA A 2 -63.96 -29.98 -18.53
N THR A 3 -63.70 -31.01 -19.34
CA THR A 3 -62.36 -31.64 -19.47
C THR A 3 -61.30 -30.68 -20.00
N TYR A 4 -61.63 -29.83 -20.99
CA TYR A 4 -60.70 -28.84 -21.53
C TYR A 4 -60.37 -27.73 -20.53
N ILE A 5 -61.34 -27.34 -19.68
CA ILE A 5 -61.14 -26.35 -18.61
C ILE A 5 -60.19 -26.90 -17.54
N ILE A 6 -60.32 -28.18 -17.19
CA ILE A 6 -59.43 -28.85 -16.22
C ILE A 6 -58.00 -28.92 -16.75
N ILE A 7 -57.82 -29.30 -18.03
CA ILE A 7 -56.52 -29.38 -18.68
C ILE A 7 -55.86 -28.00 -18.79
N GLY A 8 -56.63 -26.97 -19.15
CA GLY A 8 -56.14 -25.59 -19.21
C GLY A 8 -55.70 -25.05 -17.85
N SER A 9 -56.49 -25.31 -16.79
CA SER A 9 -56.15 -24.92 -15.42
C SER A 9 -54.87 -25.61 -14.93
N PHE A 10 -54.72 -26.90 -15.24
CA PHE A 10 -53.52 -27.66 -14.86
C PHE A 10 -52.25 -27.13 -15.54
N LEU A 11 -52.32 -26.80 -16.83
CA LEU A 11 -51.21 -26.18 -17.56
C LEU A 11 -50.83 -24.82 -16.96
N LEU A 12 -51.83 -23.99 -16.64
CA LEU A 12 -51.60 -22.67 -16.05
C LEU A 12 -50.94 -22.80 -14.66
N LEU A 13 -51.43 -23.73 -13.83
CA LEU A 13 -50.85 -24.02 -12.52
C LEU A 13 -49.38 -24.49 -12.64
N CYS A 14 -49.08 -25.39 -13.58
CA CYS A 14 -47.71 -25.86 -13.81
C CYS A 14 -46.75 -24.74 -14.21
N THR A 15 -47.18 -23.82 -15.07
CA THR A 15 -46.35 -22.68 -15.50
C THR A 15 -46.04 -21.73 -14.33
N ILE A 16 -47.03 -21.46 -13.47
CA ILE A 16 -46.87 -20.63 -12.27
C ILE A 16 -45.91 -21.29 -11.27
N LEU A 17 -46.04 -22.61 -11.04
CA LEU A 17 -45.13 -23.35 -10.16
C LEU A 17 -43.69 -23.34 -10.67
N MET A 18 -43.47 -23.46 -11.98
CA MET A 18 -42.13 -23.36 -12.58
C MET A 18 -41.53 -21.95 -12.44
N ALA A 19 -42.33 -20.91 -12.66
CA ALA A 19 -41.89 -19.52 -12.46
C ALA A 19 -41.52 -19.24 -10.99
N TYR A 20 -42.34 -19.71 -10.04
CA TYR A 20 -42.08 -19.56 -8.61
C TYR A 20 -40.82 -20.31 -8.16
N LYS A 21 -40.61 -21.52 -8.67
CA LYS A 21 -39.42 -22.32 -8.39
C LYS A 21 -38.16 -21.68 -9.00
N ARG A 22 -38.25 -21.08 -10.19
CA ARG A 22 -37.12 -20.37 -10.84
C ARG A 22 -36.69 -19.15 -10.02
N VAL A 23 -37.63 -18.29 -9.61
CA VAL A 23 -37.32 -17.11 -8.79
C VAL A 23 -36.73 -17.50 -7.43
N ARG A 24 -37.25 -18.56 -6.79
CA ARG A 24 -36.71 -19.06 -5.52
C ARG A 24 -35.31 -19.66 -5.65
N ASN A 25 -34.98 -20.30 -6.79
CA ASN A 25 -33.66 -20.90 -7.02
C ASN A 25 -32.62 -19.94 -7.62
N SER A 26 -33.03 -18.76 -8.11
CA SER A 26 -32.10 -17.73 -8.62
C SER A 26 -31.21 -17.11 -7.54
N GLY A 27 -31.46 -17.39 -6.26
CA GLY A 27 -30.59 -16.98 -5.14
C GLY A 27 -29.39 -17.89 -4.89
N LYS A 28 -29.25 -19.02 -5.60
CA LYS A 28 -28.00 -19.80 -5.58
C LYS A 28 -26.98 -19.05 -6.41
N GLN A 29 -26.19 -18.22 -5.73
CA GLN A 29 -25.00 -17.59 -6.27
C GLN A 29 -24.22 -18.65 -7.06
N GLN A 30 -24.13 -18.43 -8.37
CA GLN A 30 -23.22 -19.18 -9.21
C GLN A 30 -21.82 -18.73 -8.79
N ASP A 31 -21.25 -19.42 -7.81
CA ASP A 31 -19.88 -19.20 -7.42
C ASP A 31 -19.02 -19.40 -8.67
N SER A 32 -18.42 -18.30 -9.14
CA SER A 32 -17.57 -18.32 -10.31
C SER A 32 -16.41 -19.28 -10.05
N VAL A 33 -16.02 -20.04 -11.08
CA VAL A 33 -14.90 -20.98 -10.98
C VAL A 33 -13.68 -20.24 -10.42
N LEU A 34 -13.22 -20.68 -9.26
CA LEU A 34 -12.07 -20.08 -8.60
C LEU A 34 -10.84 -20.31 -9.48
N LYS A 35 -10.26 -19.23 -9.98
CA LYS A 35 -9.01 -19.25 -10.74
C LYS A 35 -7.87 -18.84 -9.83
N GLN A 36 -6.75 -19.53 -9.94
CA GLN A 36 -5.51 -19.11 -9.30
C GLN A 36 -5.12 -17.72 -9.85
N ARG A 37 -4.91 -16.76 -8.95
CA ARG A 37 -4.47 -15.41 -9.29
C ARG A 37 -3.00 -15.26 -8.89
N ALA A 38 -2.22 -14.57 -9.72
CA ALA A 38 -0.88 -14.17 -9.34
C ALA A 38 -0.95 -13.32 -8.06
N ILE A 39 -0.14 -13.68 -7.06
CA ILE A 39 -0.11 -12.98 -5.76
C ILE A 39 0.42 -11.56 -5.98
N PHE A 40 1.42 -11.38 -6.84
CA PHE A 40 2.02 -10.08 -7.12
C PHE A 40 1.62 -9.51 -8.48
N ASN A 41 1.47 -8.20 -8.52
CA ASN A 41 1.57 -7.42 -9.76
C ASN A 41 3.05 -7.28 -10.18
N LEU A 42 3.34 -6.99 -11.45
CA LEU A 42 4.70 -6.80 -11.96
C LEU A 42 5.48 -5.75 -11.15
N ASN A 43 4.85 -4.61 -10.86
CA ASN A 43 5.46 -3.53 -10.06
C ASN A 43 5.76 -4.00 -8.63
N GLN A 44 4.84 -4.77 -8.02
CA GLN A 44 5.03 -5.33 -6.69
C GLN A 44 6.14 -6.37 -6.67
N GLN A 45 6.23 -7.23 -7.69
CA GLN A 45 7.28 -8.23 -7.80
C GLN A 45 8.66 -7.59 -7.91
N LEU A 46 8.83 -6.57 -8.76
CA LEU A 46 10.10 -5.85 -8.89
C LEU A 46 10.47 -5.13 -7.58
N THR A 47 9.50 -4.51 -6.91
CA THR A 47 9.73 -3.83 -5.63
C THR A 47 10.14 -4.82 -4.55
N TYR A 48 9.49 -5.99 -4.49
CA TYR A 48 9.82 -7.05 -3.55
C TYR A 48 11.25 -7.56 -3.75
N THR A 49 11.66 -7.83 -5.00
CA THR A 49 13.04 -8.26 -5.30
C THR A 49 14.05 -7.22 -4.86
N ARG A 50 13.81 -5.93 -5.15
CA ARG A 50 14.71 -4.82 -4.74
C ARG A 50 14.78 -4.67 -3.23
N LEU A 51 13.66 -4.74 -2.53
CA LEU A 51 13.63 -4.68 -1.06
C LEU A 51 14.46 -5.81 -0.45
N LYS A 52 14.32 -7.04 -0.98
CA LYS A 52 15.09 -8.20 -0.53
C LYS A 52 16.59 -8.07 -0.80
N GLU A 53 16.98 -7.42 -1.89
CA GLU A 53 18.39 -7.14 -2.20
C GLU A 53 18.99 -6.07 -1.29
N ILE A 54 18.21 -5.07 -0.87
CA ILE A 54 18.68 -3.96 -0.03
C ILE A 54 18.71 -4.36 1.45
N LEU A 55 17.73 -5.14 1.89
CA LEU A 55 17.54 -5.55 3.28
C LEU A 55 17.59 -7.08 3.38
N PRO A 56 18.75 -7.72 3.14
CA PRO A 56 18.85 -9.18 3.16
C PRO A 56 18.62 -9.79 4.55
N GLU A 57 18.86 -9.02 5.60
CA GLU A 57 18.69 -9.45 7.00
C GLU A 57 17.27 -9.27 7.54
N ASN A 58 16.46 -8.43 6.89
CA ASN A 58 15.11 -8.09 7.35
C ASN A 58 14.08 -9.03 6.73
N ILE A 59 13.01 -9.30 7.47
CA ILE A 59 11.91 -10.14 7.01
C ILE A 59 10.88 -9.27 6.31
N ILE A 60 10.57 -9.56 5.04
CA ILE A 60 9.60 -8.81 4.25
C ILE A 60 8.33 -9.64 4.11
N LEU A 61 7.23 -9.17 4.70
CA LEU A 61 5.91 -9.76 4.55
C LEU A 61 5.14 -9.05 3.45
N ALA A 62 4.50 -9.82 2.56
CA ALA A 62 3.64 -9.31 1.52
C ALA A 62 2.16 -9.47 1.90
N HIS A 63 1.34 -8.50 1.50
CA HIS A 63 -0.12 -8.53 1.63
C HIS A 63 -0.61 -8.77 3.05
N VAL A 64 -0.12 -7.94 3.99
CA VAL A 64 -0.48 -8.05 5.41
C VAL A 64 -1.79 -7.31 5.66
N SER A 65 -2.73 -7.96 6.35
CA SER A 65 -3.98 -7.32 6.72
C SER A 65 -3.74 -6.23 7.78
N TYR A 66 -4.48 -5.13 7.68
CA TYR A 66 -4.39 -4.05 8.68
C TYR A 66 -4.84 -4.52 10.07
N ASP A 67 -5.63 -5.60 10.14
CA ASP A 67 -6.06 -6.21 11.39
C ASP A 67 -4.91 -6.86 12.17
N ALA A 68 -3.84 -7.27 11.49
CA ALA A 68 -2.63 -7.78 12.14
C ALA A 68 -1.72 -6.66 12.66
N LEU A 69 -1.85 -5.45 12.09
CA LEU A 69 -1.01 -4.29 12.43
C LEU A 69 -1.71 -3.37 13.46
N LEU A 70 -3.03 -3.28 13.42
CA LEU A 70 -3.79 -2.30 14.19
C LEU A 70 -4.75 -2.98 15.17
N THR A 71 -4.59 -2.65 16.44
CA THR A 71 -5.53 -3.05 17.50
C THR A 71 -6.36 -1.86 17.97
N THR A 72 -7.68 -2.05 18.05
CA THR A 72 -8.59 -1.00 18.54
C THR A 72 -9.65 -1.60 19.46
N LYS A 73 -10.05 -0.84 20.48
CA LYS A 73 -11.09 -1.25 21.44
C LYS A 73 -12.50 -1.25 20.83
N PHE A 74 -12.76 -0.36 19.87
CA PHE A 74 -14.10 -0.14 19.34
C PHE A 74 -14.30 -0.88 18.00
N PHE A 75 -15.30 -1.77 17.96
CA PHE A 75 -15.65 -2.53 16.76
C PHE A 75 -15.97 -1.65 15.55
N ARG A 76 -16.61 -0.49 15.77
CA ARG A 76 -16.93 0.47 14.71
C ARG A 76 -15.68 1.01 14.02
N THR A 77 -14.61 1.23 14.78
CA THR A 77 -13.31 1.67 14.24
C THR A 77 -12.63 0.52 13.52
N ARG A 78 -12.64 -0.68 14.08
CA ARG A 78 -12.10 -1.89 13.45
C ARG A 78 -12.69 -2.16 12.07
N ASN A 79 -14.00 -2.00 11.91
CA ASN A 79 -14.63 -2.24 10.61
C ASN A 79 -14.18 -1.27 9.51
N LYS A 80 -13.59 -0.10 9.85
CA LYS A 80 -13.08 0.85 8.86
C LYS A 80 -11.81 0.35 8.16
N TYR A 81 -10.98 -0.42 8.86
CA TYR A 81 -9.71 -0.92 8.31
C TYR A 81 -9.68 -2.44 8.10
N ARG A 82 -10.72 -3.17 8.50
CA ARG A 82 -10.81 -4.63 8.41
C ARG A 82 -10.57 -5.21 7.01
N ASN A 83 -10.96 -4.47 5.97
CA ASN A 83 -10.81 -4.92 4.58
C ASN A 83 -9.57 -4.31 3.88
N LEU A 84 -8.71 -3.62 4.64
CA LEU A 84 -7.50 -3.00 4.12
C LEU A 84 -6.31 -3.95 4.28
N VAL A 85 -5.43 -3.92 3.28
CA VAL A 85 -4.25 -4.78 3.18
C VAL A 85 -3.08 -3.88 2.78
N ALA A 86 -1.97 -4.01 3.50
CA ALA A 86 -0.71 -3.35 3.19
C ALA A 86 0.05 -4.18 2.15
N ASP A 87 0.72 -3.51 1.20
CA ASP A 87 1.45 -4.21 0.14
C ASP A 87 2.65 -4.95 0.73
N PHE A 88 3.52 -4.23 1.46
CA PHE A 88 4.69 -4.80 2.11
C PHE A 88 4.87 -4.28 3.54
N VAL A 89 5.27 -5.17 4.43
CA VAL A 89 5.67 -4.85 5.81
C VAL A 89 7.08 -5.36 6.01
N VAL A 90 7.99 -4.46 6.35
CA VAL A 90 9.38 -4.76 6.68
C VAL A 90 9.47 -4.97 8.18
N LEU A 91 9.93 -6.15 8.57
CA LEU A 91 10.16 -6.55 9.94
C LEU A 91 11.66 -6.66 10.20
N ASP A 92 12.05 -6.39 11.44
CA ASP A 92 13.39 -6.68 11.96
C ASP A 92 13.57 -8.18 12.26
N GLN A 93 14.78 -8.59 12.62
CA GLN A 93 15.12 -9.95 13.08
C GLN A 93 14.29 -10.35 14.32
N ASP A 94 13.92 -9.39 15.16
CA ASP A 94 13.05 -9.58 16.32
C ASP A 94 11.54 -9.56 15.97
N HIS A 95 11.21 -9.59 14.68
CA HIS A 95 9.82 -9.61 14.18
C HIS A 95 9.01 -8.35 14.53
N LEU A 96 9.70 -7.25 14.82
CA LEU A 96 9.10 -5.93 15.03
C LEU A 96 8.95 -5.19 13.69
N VAL A 97 7.86 -4.47 13.52
CA VAL A 97 7.61 -3.68 12.29
C VAL A 97 8.51 -2.45 12.26
N VAL A 98 9.41 -2.40 11.29
CA VAL A 98 10.32 -1.27 11.05
C VAL A 98 9.65 -0.24 10.14
N ALA A 99 9.07 -0.70 9.03
CA ALA A 99 8.41 0.17 8.07
C ALA A 99 7.34 -0.58 7.28
N ILE A 100 6.33 0.16 6.84
CA ILE A 100 5.29 -0.32 5.92
C ILE A 100 5.51 0.36 4.58
N VAL A 101 5.66 -0.44 3.53
CA VAL A 101 5.86 0.05 2.16
C VAL A 101 4.59 -0.15 1.36
N ALA A 102 4.03 0.94 0.85
CA ALA A 102 2.89 0.94 -0.05
C ALA A 102 3.36 1.21 -1.48
N VAL A 103 2.91 0.39 -2.43
CA VAL A 103 3.27 0.51 -3.86
C VAL A 103 1.99 0.74 -4.63
N ASP A 104 1.81 1.96 -5.13
CA ASP A 104 0.72 2.25 -6.03
C ASP A 104 1.05 1.81 -7.47
N ASP A 105 0.00 1.47 -8.20
CA ASP A 105 0.11 1.16 -9.62
C ASP A 105 -0.54 2.33 -10.37
N PRO A 106 0.23 3.11 -11.16
CA PRO A 106 -0.30 4.26 -11.88
C PRO A 106 -1.36 3.85 -12.91
N MET A 107 -1.40 2.57 -13.33
CA MET A 107 -2.44 2.06 -14.23
C MET A 107 -3.79 1.87 -13.53
N ILE A 108 -3.82 1.76 -12.20
CA ILE A 108 -5.05 1.64 -11.44
C ILE A 108 -5.45 3.04 -11.00
N LEU A 109 -6.55 3.56 -11.54
CA LEU A 109 -7.15 4.82 -11.11
C LEU A 109 -7.72 4.67 -9.69
N LYS A 110 -6.84 4.66 -8.69
CA LYS A 110 -7.22 4.69 -7.27
C LYS A 110 -7.58 6.12 -6.88
N ARG A 111 -8.52 6.26 -5.95
CA ARG A 111 -8.87 7.56 -5.39
C ARG A 111 -7.75 8.00 -4.42
N PRO A 112 -7.12 9.16 -4.60
CA PRO A 112 -6.03 9.62 -3.73
C PRO A 112 -6.48 9.81 -2.27
N GLN A 113 -7.78 10.07 -2.04
CA GLN A 113 -8.34 10.15 -0.69
C GLN A 113 -8.23 8.84 0.07
N GLN A 114 -8.27 7.69 -0.62
CA GLN A 114 -8.23 6.38 0.02
C GLN A 114 -6.81 5.96 0.39
N SER A 115 -5.81 6.34 -0.40
CA SER A 115 -4.39 6.15 -0.05
C SER A 115 -4.01 7.04 1.13
N GLN A 116 -4.40 8.32 1.11
CA GLN A 116 -4.17 9.23 2.24
C GLN A 116 -4.81 8.74 3.55
N TYR A 117 -6.03 8.20 3.47
CA TYR A 117 -6.70 7.64 4.65
C TYR A 117 -5.97 6.42 5.22
N GLN A 118 -5.44 5.54 4.35
CA GLN A 118 -4.62 4.40 4.75
C GLN A 118 -3.34 4.84 5.46
N ASP A 119 -2.63 5.80 4.87
CA ASP A 119 -1.39 6.33 5.42
C ASP A 119 -1.64 6.97 6.78
N ALA A 120 -2.69 7.79 6.90
CA ALA A 120 -3.08 8.41 8.15
C ALA A 120 -3.38 7.37 9.25
N LEU A 121 -4.04 6.24 8.92
CA LEU A 121 -4.31 5.18 9.89
C LEU A 121 -3.03 4.57 10.44
N LEU A 122 -2.06 4.28 9.57
CA LEU A 122 -0.79 3.69 9.95
C LEU A 122 0.09 4.68 10.73
N THR A 123 0.16 5.94 10.28
CA THR A 123 0.87 7.00 10.98
C THR A 123 0.27 7.29 12.36
N MET A 124 -1.06 7.29 12.50
CA MET A 124 -1.72 7.44 13.81
C MET A 124 -1.39 6.29 14.77
N ALA A 125 -1.06 5.10 14.26
CA ALA A 125 -0.63 3.97 15.06
C ALA A 125 0.88 3.98 15.37
N GLY A 126 1.61 4.99 14.89
CA GLY A 126 3.05 5.12 15.09
C GLY A 126 3.90 4.34 14.10
N TYR A 127 3.32 3.78 13.04
CA TYR A 127 4.09 3.11 12.01
C TYR A 127 4.69 4.12 11.02
N ARG A 128 5.94 3.85 10.63
CA ARG A 128 6.58 4.51 9.50
C ARG A 128 5.99 3.99 8.19
N VAL A 129 5.46 4.89 7.37
CA VAL A 129 4.86 4.56 6.07
C VAL A 129 5.69 5.18 4.96
N ILE A 130 6.11 4.36 3.99
CA ILE A 130 6.81 4.80 2.80
C ILE A 130 5.94 4.44 1.60
N ARG A 131 5.47 5.45 0.87
CA ARG A 131 4.63 5.27 -0.31
C ARG A 131 5.41 5.58 -1.58
N TYR A 132 5.36 4.66 -2.54
CA TYR A 132 5.93 4.83 -3.87
C TYR A 132 4.81 4.91 -4.90
N GLU A 133 4.79 6.01 -5.67
CA GLU A 133 3.82 6.23 -6.76
C GLU A 133 4.17 5.40 -8.01
N ASP A 134 5.46 5.16 -8.23
CA ASP A 134 6.01 4.39 -9.34
C ASP A 134 6.98 3.31 -8.82
N ILE A 135 7.45 2.44 -9.72
CA ILE A 135 8.41 1.37 -9.40
C ILE A 135 9.67 2.02 -8.77
N PRO A 136 9.93 1.83 -7.46
CA PRO A 136 10.95 2.58 -6.76
C PRO A 136 12.34 2.11 -7.18
N GLU A 137 13.18 3.03 -7.64
CA GLU A 137 14.55 2.75 -8.06
C GLU A 137 15.41 2.31 -6.87
N TYR A 138 16.40 1.45 -7.11
CA TYR A 138 17.26 0.88 -6.07
C TYR A 138 17.88 1.95 -5.15
N HIS A 139 18.32 3.08 -5.72
CA HIS A 139 18.93 4.17 -4.97
C HIS A 139 17.97 4.92 -4.05
N HIS A 140 16.69 5.01 -4.42
CA HIS A 140 15.66 5.67 -3.62
C HIS A 140 15.31 4.82 -2.39
N LEU A 141 15.04 3.53 -2.58
CA LEU A 141 14.84 2.58 -1.49
C LEU A 141 16.03 2.59 -0.54
N ARG A 142 17.25 2.55 -1.09
CA ARG A 142 18.47 2.54 -0.28
C ARG A 142 18.58 3.78 0.60
N ARG A 143 18.28 4.96 0.08
CA ARG A 143 18.32 6.19 0.86
C ARG A 143 17.29 6.18 1.98
N ASP A 144 16.05 5.80 1.68
CA ASP A 144 14.98 5.87 2.66
C ASP A 144 15.19 4.87 3.81
N PHE A 145 15.76 3.69 3.52
CA PHE A 145 16.07 2.71 4.57
C PHE A 145 17.42 2.94 5.27
N LEU A 146 18.49 3.36 4.57
CA LEU A 146 19.82 3.54 5.19
C LEU A 146 20.06 4.92 5.81
N ASN A 147 19.42 6.00 5.36
CA ASN A 147 19.55 7.29 6.08
C ASN A 147 18.90 7.24 7.47
N GLU A 148 17.94 6.35 7.71
CA GLU A 148 17.33 6.20 9.04
C GLU A 148 18.05 5.19 9.94
N GLN A 149 19.01 4.40 9.42
CA GLN A 149 19.91 3.61 10.27
C GLN A 149 21.13 4.42 10.76
N GLY A 150 21.20 5.73 10.47
CA GLY A 150 22.36 6.57 10.75
C GLY A 150 22.15 7.73 11.72
N GLU A 151 20.96 7.92 12.32
CA GLU A 151 20.67 9.14 13.12
C GLU A 151 20.28 8.93 14.60
N GLU A 152 20.28 7.70 15.14
CA GLU A 152 19.98 7.50 16.57
C GLU A 152 21.17 7.08 17.46
N ASP A 153 22.31 6.67 16.90
CA ASP A 153 23.52 6.42 17.71
C ASP A 153 24.61 7.47 17.47
N SER A 154 24.64 8.45 18.38
CA SER A 154 25.78 9.28 18.76
C SER A 154 26.06 10.58 17.96
N LEU A 155 26.14 11.67 18.74
CA LEU A 155 26.86 12.94 18.47
C LEU A 155 26.07 14.15 17.95
N VAL A 156 25.10 14.63 18.74
CA VAL A 156 24.94 16.10 18.91
C VAL A 156 25.09 16.44 20.40
N ASN A 157 26.33 16.41 20.86
CA ASN A 157 26.79 17.21 21.99
C ASN A 157 27.02 18.64 21.45
N PRO A 158 26.31 19.68 21.92
CA PRO A 158 26.34 21.03 21.33
C PRO A 158 27.67 21.79 21.47
N ASN A 159 28.74 21.15 21.94
CA ASN A 159 30.01 21.82 22.26
C ASN A 159 31.08 21.81 21.15
N ASN A 160 30.83 21.24 19.97
CA ASN A 160 31.84 21.13 18.90
C ASN A 160 31.55 21.99 17.65
N LEU A 161 30.83 23.11 17.78
CA LEU A 161 30.52 24.04 16.68
C LEU A 161 31.68 24.96 16.24
N THR A 162 32.93 24.63 16.56
CA THR A 162 34.07 25.56 16.35
C THR A 162 35.11 25.13 15.31
N THR A 163 34.97 24.00 14.62
CA THR A 163 36.04 23.52 13.71
C THR A 163 35.67 23.31 12.24
N LEU A 164 34.42 23.52 11.81
CA LEU A 164 34.07 23.53 10.38
C LEU A 164 34.02 24.96 9.81
N LYS A 165 35.14 25.67 9.94
CA LYS A 165 35.41 26.94 9.24
C LYS A 165 36.51 26.72 8.21
N LYS A 166 36.15 26.24 7.01
CA LYS A 166 36.76 26.54 5.69
C LYS A 166 36.47 25.41 4.68
N PHE A 167 35.49 25.64 3.80
CA PHE A 167 35.59 25.20 2.41
C PHE A 167 34.99 26.30 1.53
N PRO A 168 35.80 27.09 0.81
CA PRO A 168 35.32 28.18 -0.04
C PRO A 168 35.09 27.64 -1.46
N LEU A 169 33.87 27.22 -1.79
CA LEU A 169 33.55 26.73 -3.14
C LEU A 169 32.78 27.73 -4.03
N TYR A 170 32.66 28.99 -3.62
CA TYR A 170 32.12 30.05 -4.49
C TYR A 170 32.95 31.34 -4.35
N SER A 171 34.04 31.44 -5.10
CA SER A 171 34.81 32.70 -5.25
C SER A 171 35.40 32.89 -6.65
N ALA A 172 34.72 32.43 -7.69
CA ALA A 172 35.19 32.55 -9.07
C ALA A 172 34.14 33.16 -10.02
N LEU A 173 33.52 34.27 -9.61
CA LEU A 173 32.82 35.18 -10.53
C LEU A 173 33.25 36.63 -10.26
N GLU A 174 34.56 36.89 -10.32
CA GLU A 174 35.08 38.25 -10.48
C GLU A 174 34.93 38.67 -11.94
N ARG A 175 34.01 39.60 -12.21
CA ARG A 175 33.98 40.37 -13.46
C ARG A 175 34.97 41.53 -13.34
N PRO A 176 35.90 41.76 -14.30
CA PRO A 176 36.81 42.89 -14.22
C PRO A 176 36.09 44.20 -14.60
N LYS A 177 36.12 45.19 -13.69
CA LYS A 177 35.80 46.58 -14.00
C LYS A 177 37.02 47.23 -14.65
N VAL A 178 36.90 47.57 -15.93
CA VAL A 178 37.82 48.46 -16.64
C VAL A 178 37.64 49.88 -16.08
N LYS A 179 38.72 50.46 -15.55
CA LYS A 179 38.87 51.91 -15.34
C LYS A 179 40.04 52.37 -16.21
N THR A 180 39.77 53.24 -17.17
CA THR A 180 40.77 54.03 -17.88
C THR A 180 40.64 55.47 -17.40
N VAL A 181 41.76 56.04 -16.95
CA VAL A 181 41.91 57.46 -16.60
C VAL A 181 42.70 58.11 -17.72
N SER A 182 42.13 59.15 -18.34
CA SER A 182 42.78 60.36 -18.87
C SER A 182 41.68 61.37 -19.21
#